data_AF-A0A937T6M3-F1
#
_entry.id   AF-A0A937T6M3-F1
#
_cell.length_a   1.000
_cell.length_b   1.000
_cell.length_c   1.000
_cell.angle_alpha   90.00
_cell.angle_beta   90.00
_cell.angle_gamma   90.00
#
_symmetry.space_group_name_H-M   'P 1'
#
loop_
_entity.id
_entity.type
_entity.pdbx_description
1 polymer ?
#
loop_
_entity_poly.entity_id
_entity_poly.type
_entity_poly.pdbx_seq_one_letter_code
_entity_poly.pdbx_strand_id
1 'polypeptide(L)'
;MKPSTRRSMLQLLVIAGALTAARLAFAGEPSIHDAVQEALQGMEIQPLAEEPVWAKFKSPPVFTFVWMSDFHLDGSRLELVKQAFRYVDREVAAHFVMITGDNNAFAPAFEYQGRVPSVTLRRQIFMQRFLDRNLRTPYVIIPGDDWPQDFEKVFGAFQFSFDYGGMHFLFTAPDRCTYGVEGRAVFDEPTWTWMREDLKRNKDRPTLFMMHETIAPPSFLDADKTRKMLEEHPNVIASFCGHLHADVQFQIGGLKYLVCPGLGLNPRHGFKVVKVYREALILRTVEYNAEKRQFEKVMKWQRVDIPDLVQARLHEPKDRRFQKQNYSELTSHPRRSDPQLIERSLELVGPLIRFLGERVISTEP
;
A
#
# COMPACT_ATOMS: atom_id res chain seq x y z
N MET A 1 17.84 14.68 31.37
CA MET A 1 17.81 13.24 31.02
C MET A 1 17.97 13.11 29.51
N LYS A 2 18.92 12.28 29.04
CA LYS A 2 19.25 12.19 27.60
C LYS A 2 18.09 11.54 26.81
N PRO A 3 17.77 12.00 25.59
CA PRO A 3 16.71 11.42 24.74
C PRO A 3 16.86 9.92 24.47
N SER A 4 18.08 9.38 24.57
CA SER A 4 18.40 7.99 24.27
C SER A 4 17.85 6.98 25.28
N THR A 5 17.63 7.36 26.55
CA THR A 5 17.15 6.42 27.58
C THR A 5 15.64 6.23 27.61
N ARG A 6 14.85 7.14 27.02
CA ARG A 6 13.40 6.96 26.89
C ARG A 6 13.03 5.98 25.77
N ARG A 7 13.77 5.99 24.63
CA ARG A 7 13.55 5.05 23.51
C ARG A 7 13.85 3.59 23.90
N SER A 8 14.90 3.34 24.70
CA SER A 8 15.24 1.99 25.15
C SER A 8 14.23 1.39 26.14
N MET A 9 13.60 2.22 26.96
CA MET A 9 12.61 1.77 27.94
C MET A 9 11.27 1.43 27.27
N LEU A 10 10.86 2.19 26.24
CA LEU A 10 9.69 1.87 25.42
C LEU A 10 9.90 0.57 24.62
N GLN A 11 11.09 0.34 24.09
CA GLN A 11 11.44 -0.92 23.39
C GLN A 11 11.39 -2.15 24.31
N LEU A 12 11.93 -2.03 25.53
CA LEU A 12 11.82 -3.10 26.53
C LEU A 12 10.36 -3.37 26.93
N LEU A 13 9.53 -2.33 27.00
CA LEU A 13 8.10 -2.46 27.28
C LEU A 13 7.32 -3.07 26.11
N VAL A 14 7.66 -2.76 24.85
CA VAL A 14 7.03 -3.36 23.66
C VAL A 14 7.44 -4.82 23.50
N ILE A 15 8.71 -5.18 23.72
CA ILE A 15 9.18 -6.56 23.66
C ILE A 15 8.61 -7.39 24.82
N ALA A 16 8.59 -6.84 26.03
CA ALA A 16 7.94 -7.48 27.17
C ALA A 16 6.42 -7.58 26.94
N GLY A 17 5.79 -6.55 26.38
CA GLY A 17 4.37 -6.54 26.00
C GLY A 17 4.04 -7.59 24.96
N ALA A 18 4.83 -7.74 23.89
CA ALA A 18 4.63 -8.75 22.86
C ALA A 18 4.84 -10.19 23.38
N LEU A 19 5.86 -10.40 24.22
CA LEU A 19 6.10 -11.70 24.86
C LEU A 19 5.01 -12.06 25.89
N THR A 20 4.46 -11.06 26.59
CA THR A 20 3.36 -11.24 27.53
C THR A 20 2.03 -11.43 26.80
N ALA A 21 1.77 -10.69 25.72
CA ALA A 21 0.60 -10.85 24.84
C ALA A 21 0.60 -12.21 24.13
N ALA A 22 1.77 -12.73 23.73
CA ALA A 22 1.90 -14.10 23.22
C ALA A 22 1.57 -15.16 24.28
N ARG A 23 1.80 -14.88 25.57
CA ARG A 23 1.35 -15.72 26.70
C ARG A 23 -0.14 -15.50 27.05
N LEU A 24 -0.65 -14.28 26.91
CA LEU A 24 -2.01 -13.86 27.27
C LEU A 24 -3.05 -14.06 26.17
N ALA A 25 -2.64 -14.34 24.94
CA ALA A 25 -3.52 -14.80 23.86
C ALA A 25 -4.26 -16.11 24.22
N PHE A 26 -3.84 -16.79 25.29
CA PHE A 26 -4.55 -17.92 25.90
C PHE A 26 -5.51 -17.55 27.04
N ALA A 27 -5.63 -16.27 27.43
CA ALA A 27 -6.31 -15.81 28.63
C ALA A 27 -7.38 -14.69 28.44
N GLY A 28 -7.70 -14.29 27.20
CA GLY A 28 -8.82 -13.36 26.94
C GLY A 28 -8.53 -11.87 27.14
N GLU A 29 -7.25 -11.47 27.09
CA GLU A 29 -6.80 -10.07 27.06
C GLU A 29 -6.65 -9.54 25.62
N PRO A 30 -6.47 -8.20 25.39
CA PRO A 30 -6.41 -7.61 24.04
C PRO A 30 -5.54 -8.42 23.10
N SER A 31 -6.06 -8.64 21.90
CA SER A 31 -5.41 -9.52 20.93
C SER A 31 -4.05 -8.94 20.58
N ILE A 32 -3.07 -9.80 20.23
CA ILE A 32 -1.77 -9.37 19.72
C ILE A 32 -1.94 -8.34 18.59
N HIS A 33 -3.02 -8.46 17.82
CA HIS A 33 -3.42 -7.51 16.78
C HIS A 33 -3.68 -6.10 17.35
N ASP A 34 -4.43 -5.95 18.44
CA ASP A 34 -4.72 -4.64 19.05
C ASP A 34 -3.45 -3.94 19.54
N ALA A 35 -2.55 -4.70 20.19
CA ALA A 35 -1.28 -4.17 20.67
C ALA A 35 -0.34 -3.74 19.52
N VAL A 36 -0.34 -4.50 18.42
CA VAL A 36 0.42 -4.14 17.21
C VAL A 36 -0.19 -2.89 16.58
N GLN A 37 -1.52 -2.81 16.48
CA GLN A 37 -2.21 -1.64 15.93
C GLN A 37 -1.96 -0.38 16.76
N GLU A 38 -2.02 -0.46 18.08
CA GLU A 38 -1.67 0.66 18.98
C GLU A 38 -0.20 1.08 18.79
N ALA A 39 0.72 0.11 18.73
CA ALA A 39 2.13 0.40 18.47
C ALA A 39 2.32 1.10 17.11
N LEU A 40 1.61 0.67 16.07
CA LEU A 40 1.64 1.29 14.74
C LEU A 40 1.07 2.71 14.73
N GLN A 41 -0.02 2.96 15.46
CA GLN A 41 -0.55 4.32 15.63
C GLN A 41 0.48 5.26 16.27
N GLY A 42 1.24 4.75 17.24
CA GLY A 42 2.36 5.48 17.85
C GLY A 42 3.54 5.73 16.89
N MET A 43 3.59 5.02 15.76
CA MET A 43 4.61 5.17 14.70
C MET A 43 4.13 6.02 13.51
N GLU A 44 2.89 6.55 13.55
CA GLU A 44 2.40 7.39 12.46
C GLU A 44 3.33 8.58 12.20
N ILE A 45 3.47 8.92 10.91
CA ILE A 45 4.19 10.12 10.48
C ILE A 45 3.55 11.34 11.15
N GLN A 46 4.35 12.06 11.93
CA GLN A 46 3.89 13.26 12.62
C GLN A 46 3.98 14.48 11.70
N PRO A 47 3.04 15.43 11.78
CA PRO A 47 3.14 16.69 11.07
C PRO A 47 4.40 17.48 11.49
N LEU A 48 5.11 18.03 10.50
CA LEU A 48 6.21 18.95 10.69
C LEU A 48 5.69 20.39 10.89
N ALA A 49 6.51 21.23 11.53
CA ALA A 49 6.20 22.65 11.69
C ALA A 49 6.23 23.41 10.35
N GLU A 50 7.14 23.01 9.45
CA GLU A 50 7.34 23.65 8.15
C GLU A 50 7.72 22.63 7.07
N GLU A 51 7.68 23.06 5.81
CA GLU A 51 8.05 22.20 4.68
C GLU A 51 9.56 21.93 4.72
N PRO A 52 9.97 20.65 4.76
CA PRO A 52 11.37 20.32 4.96
C PRO A 52 12.21 20.77 3.76
N VAL A 53 13.44 21.21 4.02
CA VAL A 53 14.36 21.70 2.98
C VAL A 53 14.58 20.66 1.88
N TRP A 54 14.66 19.38 2.26
CA TRP A 54 14.85 18.28 1.32
C TRP A 54 13.67 18.02 0.38
N ALA A 55 12.49 18.58 0.65
CA ALA A 55 11.31 18.50 -0.22
C ALA A 55 11.25 19.64 -1.25
N LYS A 56 12.13 20.65 -1.13
CA LYS A 56 12.16 21.83 -1.99
C LYS A 56 13.10 21.59 -3.18
N PHE A 57 12.51 21.20 -4.31
CA PHE A 57 13.23 21.03 -5.57
C PHE A 57 13.09 22.28 -6.45
N LYS A 58 14.18 22.67 -7.12
CA LYS A 58 14.17 23.77 -8.10
C LYS A 58 13.58 23.33 -9.44
N SER A 59 13.81 22.09 -9.83
CA SER A 59 13.24 21.47 -11.02
C SER A 59 11.79 21.07 -10.79
N PRO A 60 10.94 21.06 -11.84
CA PRO A 60 9.64 20.43 -11.75
C PRO A 60 9.78 18.92 -11.54
N PRO A 61 8.77 18.25 -10.96
CA PRO A 61 8.75 16.79 -10.90
C PRO A 61 8.66 16.21 -12.32
N VAL A 62 9.34 15.09 -12.54
CA VAL A 62 9.29 14.29 -13.77
C VAL A 62 7.85 13.88 -14.07
N PHE A 63 7.15 13.41 -13.04
CA PHE A 63 5.70 13.22 -13.04
C PHE A 63 5.18 13.20 -11.60
N THR A 64 3.85 13.21 -11.48
CA THR A 64 3.14 13.13 -10.20
C THR A 64 2.06 12.06 -10.30
N PHE A 65 1.89 11.26 -9.26
CA PHE A 65 0.77 10.35 -9.11
C PHE A 65 0.17 10.48 -7.71
N VAL A 66 -1.06 10.01 -7.55
CA VAL A 66 -1.71 9.89 -6.24
C VAL A 66 -1.72 8.44 -5.83
N TRP A 67 -1.48 8.17 -4.56
CA TRP A 67 -1.63 6.85 -3.98
C TRP A 67 -2.73 6.86 -2.93
N MET A 68 -3.74 6.04 -3.14
CA MET A 68 -4.84 5.83 -2.22
C MET A 68 -4.97 4.33 -1.90
N SER A 69 -5.60 4.03 -0.77
CA SER A 69 -5.80 2.65 -0.33
C SER A 69 -7.00 2.57 0.61
N ASP A 70 -7.49 1.35 0.84
CA ASP A 70 -8.40 1.02 1.93
C ASP A 70 -9.65 1.91 1.92
N PHE A 71 -10.33 1.96 0.77
CA PHE A 71 -11.53 2.77 0.65
C PHE A 71 -12.63 2.23 1.55
N HIS A 72 -12.65 0.90 1.76
CA HIS A 72 -13.68 0.19 2.50
C HIS A 72 -15.06 0.69 2.12
N LEU A 73 -15.30 0.86 0.81
CA LEU A 73 -16.52 1.53 0.35
C LEU A 73 -17.73 0.78 0.87
N ASP A 74 -18.54 1.49 1.62
CA ASP A 74 -19.91 1.14 1.98
C ASP A 74 -20.82 2.32 1.65
N GLY A 75 -22.13 2.16 1.88
CA GLY A 75 -23.10 3.21 1.60
C GLY A 75 -22.79 4.53 2.32
N SER A 76 -22.12 4.49 3.48
CA SER A 76 -21.80 5.66 4.30
C SER A 76 -20.56 6.42 3.81
N ARG A 77 -19.63 5.73 3.13
CA ARG A 77 -18.34 6.28 2.69
C ARG A 77 -18.32 6.84 1.27
N LEU A 78 -19.38 6.62 0.48
CA LEU A 78 -19.43 7.03 -0.93
C LEU A 78 -19.11 8.52 -1.13
N GLU A 79 -19.69 9.42 -0.33
CA GLU A 79 -19.48 10.87 -0.53
C GLU A 79 -18.09 11.34 -0.07
N LEU A 80 -17.53 10.72 0.97
CA LEU A 80 -16.17 11.01 1.42
C LEU A 80 -15.16 10.67 0.32
N VAL A 81 -15.26 9.49 -0.28
CA VAL A 81 -14.34 9.07 -1.35
C VAL A 81 -14.55 9.91 -2.62
N LYS A 82 -15.79 10.30 -2.96
CA LYS A 82 -16.02 11.27 -4.04
C LYS A 82 -15.36 12.62 -3.78
N GLN A 83 -15.34 13.11 -2.53
CA GLN A 83 -14.62 14.33 -2.17
C GLN A 83 -13.12 14.18 -2.39
N ALA A 84 -12.53 13.03 -2.05
CA ALA A 84 -11.12 12.74 -2.32
C ALA A 84 -10.83 12.76 -3.84
N PHE A 85 -11.68 12.13 -4.66
CA PHE A 85 -11.53 12.15 -6.12
C PHE A 85 -11.64 13.56 -6.70
N ARG A 86 -12.61 14.35 -6.23
CA ARG A 86 -12.74 15.76 -6.65
C ARG A 86 -11.52 16.59 -6.25
N TYR A 87 -10.95 16.34 -5.07
CA TYR A 87 -9.72 16.99 -4.65
C TYR A 87 -8.58 16.63 -5.61
N VAL A 88 -8.41 15.34 -5.94
CA VAL A 88 -7.39 14.92 -6.91
C VAL A 88 -7.59 15.58 -8.26
N ASP A 89 -8.78 15.47 -8.84
CA ASP A 89 -9.06 15.99 -10.18
C ASP A 89 -8.92 17.52 -10.31
N ARG A 90 -9.04 18.27 -9.20
CA ARG A 90 -9.00 19.74 -9.19
C ARG A 90 -7.68 20.31 -8.68
N GLU A 91 -7.16 19.74 -7.60
CA GLU A 91 -6.04 20.29 -6.82
C GLU A 91 -4.72 19.57 -7.09
N VAL A 92 -4.77 18.39 -7.72
CA VAL A 92 -3.60 17.57 -7.99
C VAL A 92 -3.49 17.35 -9.50
N ALA A 93 -2.47 17.93 -10.12
CA ALA A 93 -2.10 17.63 -11.51
C ALA A 93 -1.43 16.25 -11.61
N ALA A 94 -2.13 15.21 -11.15
CA ALA A 94 -1.67 13.83 -11.17
C ALA A 94 -1.82 13.24 -12.57
N HIS A 95 -0.87 12.42 -12.96
CA HIS A 95 -0.92 11.68 -14.21
C HIS A 95 -1.80 10.43 -14.06
N PHE A 96 -1.76 9.80 -12.87
CA PHE A 96 -2.62 8.68 -12.54
C PHE A 96 -2.84 8.56 -11.02
N VAL A 97 -3.84 7.77 -10.64
CA VAL A 97 -4.11 7.33 -9.26
C VAL A 97 -3.76 5.85 -9.14
N MET A 98 -3.02 5.51 -8.10
CA MET A 98 -2.68 4.15 -7.70
C MET A 98 -3.55 3.75 -6.52
N ILE A 99 -4.21 2.60 -6.60
CA ILE A 99 -5.15 2.09 -5.59
C ILE A 99 -4.66 0.71 -5.10
N THR A 100 -4.28 0.61 -3.82
CA THR A 100 -3.63 -0.59 -3.25
C THR A 100 -4.55 -1.45 -2.39
N GLY A 101 -5.79 -1.70 -2.81
CA GLY A 101 -6.65 -2.73 -2.20
C GLY A 101 -7.71 -2.23 -1.21
N ASP A 102 -8.47 -3.18 -0.67
CA ASP A 102 -9.61 -2.99 0.22
C ASP A 102 -10.63 -1.98 -0.30
N ASN A 103 -11.07 -2.27 -1.51
CA ASN A 103 -11.72 -1.30 -2.37
C ASN A 103 -13.20 -1.12 -2.01
N ASN A 104 -13.98 -2.20 -1.89
CA ASN A 104 -15.44 -2.07 -1.87
C ASN A 104 -16.20 -3.23 -1.20
N ALA A 105 -16.84 -2.92 -0.08
CA ALA A 105 -17.84 -3.78 0.56
C ALA A 105 -19.23 -3.65 -0.12
N PHE A 106 -19.51 -2.48 -0.70
CA PHE A 106 -20.83 -2.08 -1.16
C PHE A 106 -21.28 -2.87 -2.39
N ALA A 107 -22.37 -3.62 -2.24
CA ALA A 107 -22.92 -4.47 -3.28
C ALA A 107 -24.43 -4.21 -3.44
N PRO A 108 -24.84 -3.09 -4.07
CA PRO A 108 -26.26 -2.85 -4.33
C PRO A 108 -26.80 -3.90 -5.31
N ALA A 109 -28.07 -4.27 -5.19
CA ALA A 109 -28.71 -5.18 -6.14
C ALA A 109 -28.93 -4.44 -7.47
N PHE A 110 -28.44 -5.03 -8.57
CA PHE A 110 -28.71 -4.56 -9.92
C PHE A 110 -28.62 -5.73 -10.90
N GLU A 111 -29.33 -5.62 -12.01
CA GLU A 111 -29.21 -6.56 -13.12
C GLU A 111 -27.97 -6.25 -13.97
N TYR A 112 -27.30 -7.32 -14.40
CA TYR A 112 -26.17 -7.27 -15.31
C TYR A 112 -26.29 -8.46 -16.26
N GLN A 113 -26.40 -8.16 -17.56
CA GLN A 113 -26.60 -9.17 -18.60
C GLN A 113 -27.84 -10.08 -18.33
N GLY A 114 -28.96 -9.47 -17.91
CA GLY A 114 -30.23 -10.17 -17.73
C GLY A 114 -30.37 -11.01 -16.46
N ARG A 115 -29.42 -10.91 -15.52
CA ARG A 115 -29.49 -11.59 -14.20
C ARG A 115 -28.86 -10.74 -13.10
N VAL A 116 -29.15 -11.04 -11.85
CA VAL A 116 -28.44 -10.45 -10.70
C VAL A 116 -27.15 -11.24 -10.45
N PRO A 117 -25.95 -10.63 -10.56
CA PRO A 117 -24.69 -11.34 -10.29
C PRO A 117 -24.51 -11.71 -8.81
N SER A 118 -23.51 -12.55 -8.54
CA SER A 118 -23.04 -12.84 -7.18
C SER A 118 -22.69 -11.54 -6.43
N VAL A 119 -22.80 -11.55 -5.10
CA VAL A 119 -22.42 -10.39 -4.25
C VAL A 119 -21.00 -9.94 -4.56
N THR A 120 -20.07 -10.88 -4.71
CA THR A 120 -18.65 -10.66 -5.01
C THR A 120 -18.47 -9.92 -6.33
N LEU A 121 -19.07 -10.41 -7.42
CA LEU A 121 -19.01 -9.74 -8.73
C LEU A 121 -19.72 -8.37 -8.72
N ARG A 122 -20.83 -8.23 -7.99
CA ARG A 122 -21.53 -6.93 -7.86
C ARG A 122 -20.66 -5.88 -7.19
N ARG A 123 -19.82 -6.25 -6.20
CA ARG A 123 -18.85 -5.32 -5.59
C ARG A 123 -17.87 -4.79 -6.64
N GLN A 124 -17.30 -5.66 -7.46
CA GLN A 124 -16.29 -5.26 -8.44
C GLN A 124 -16.90 -4.38 -9.56
N ILE A 125 -18.06 -4.78 -10.09
CA ILE A 125 -18.77 -3.97 -11.10
C ILE A 125 -19.19 -2.61 -10.52
N PHE A 126 -19.67 -2.57 -9.27
CA PHE A 126 -19.98 -1.30 -8.63
C PHE A 126 -18.74 -0.43 -8.51
N MET A 127 -17.62 -0.99 -8.03
CA MET A 127 -16.37 -0.28 -7.86
C MET A 127 -15.87 0.33 -9.16
N GLN A 128 -15.83 -0.44 -10.26
CA GLN A 128 -15.45 0.06 -11.58
C GLN A 128 -16.34 1.23 -12.01
N ARG A 129 -17.67 1.06 -11.96
CA ARG A 129 -18.62 2.12 -12.31
C ARG A 129 -18.49 3.35 -11.40
N PHE A 130 -18.16 3.15 -10.13
CA PHE A 130 -17.97 4.23 -9.18
C PHE A 130 -16.70 5.03 -9.52
N LEU A 131 -15.59 4.36 -9.82
CA LEU A 131 -14.37 5.01 -10.30
C LEU A 131 -14.62 5.77 -11.60
N ASP A 132 -15.14 5.11 -12.64
CA ASP A 132 -15.34 5.69 -13.98
C ASP A 132 -16.23 6.94 -13.97
N ARG A 133 -17.19 7.01 -13.03
CA ARG A 133 -18.10 8.16 -12.89
C ARG A 133 -17.53 9.30 -12.08
N ASN A 134 -16.66 9.02 -11.10
CA ASN A 134 -16.31 10.00 -10.07
C ASN A 134 -14.84 10.39 -10.07
N LEU A 135 -13.97 9.66 -10.75
CA LEU A 135 -12.54 9.92 -10.85
C LEU A 135 -12.17 10.13 -12.33
N ARG A 136 -11.82 11.35 -12.70
CA ARG A 136 -11.41 11.68 -14.09
C ARG A 136 -9.97 11.30 -14.36
N THR A 137 -9.12 11.40 -13.33
CA THR A 137 -7.72 11.00 -13.41
C THR A 137 -7.62 9.49 -13.67
N PRO A 138 -6.82 9.03 -14.66
CA PRO A 138 -6.63 7.60 -14.91
C PRO A 138 -6.18 6.85 -13.67
N TYR A 139 -6.56 5.57 -13.54
CA TYR A 139 -6.21 4.78 -12.36
C TYR A 139 -5.61 3.41 -12.67
N VAL A 140 -4.88 2.88 -11.69
CA VAL A 140 -4.44 1.49 -11.60
C VAL A 140 -4.84 0.96 -10.23
N ILE A 141 -5.31 -0.28 -10.17
CA ILE A 141 -5.95 -0.86 -8.99
C ILE A 141 -5.57 -2.33 -8.85
N ILE A 142 -5.37 -2.76 -7.61
CA ILE A 142 -5.23 -4.17 -7.19
C ILE A 142 -6.28 -4.51 -6.11
N PRO A 143 -6.60 -5.80 -5.89
CA PRO A 143 -7.44 -6.20 -4.78
C PRO A 143 -6.68 -6.09 -3.45
N GLY A 144 -7.41 -6.00 -2.34
CA GLY A 144 -6.85 -6.22 -1.01
C GLY A 144 -7.20 -7.60 -0.47
N ASP A 145 -7.05 -7.82 0.84
CA ASP A 145 -7.51 -9.04 1.48
C ASP A 145 -9.02 -9.01 1.76
N ASP A 146 -9.62 -7.82 1.85
CA ASP A 146 -11.06 -7.65 1.88
C ASP A 146 -11.69 -7.62 0.47
N TRP A 147 -12.67 -8.50 0.31
CA TRP A 147 -13.49 -8.67 -0.90
C TRP A 147 -12.69 -8.85 -2.22
N PRO A 148 -11.65 -9.71 -2.28
CA PRO A 148 -10.85 -9.90 -3.50
C PRO A 148 -11.57 -10.72 -4.58
N GLN A 149 -12.67 -11.38 -4.25
CA GLN A 149 -13.31 -12.35 -5.13
C GLN A 149 -13.87 -11.67 -6.38
N ASP A 150 -13.74 -12.36 -7.52
CA ASP A 150 -14.18 -11.92 -8.85
C ASP A 150 -13.52 -10.62 -9.34
N PHE A 151 -12.48 -10.10 -8.66
CA PHE A 151 -11.76 -8.90 -9.07
C PHE A 151 -11.28 -9.03 -10.52
N GLU A 152 -10.76 -10.20 -10.86
CA GLU A 152 -10.14 -10.48 -12.14
C GLU A 152 -11.12 -10.43 -13.31
N LYS A 153 -12.41 -10.67 -13.03
CA LYS A 153 -13.49 -10.63 -14.03
C LYS A 153 -13.85 -9.21 -14.46
N VAL A 154 -13.42 -8.19 -13.70
CA VAL A 154 -13.76 -6.78 -13.95
C VAL A 154 -12.52 -5.96 -14.26
N PHE A 155 -11.45 -6.15 -13.49
CA PHE A 155 -10.22 -5.34 -13.58
C PHE A 155 -9.06 -6.05 -14.29
N GLY A 156 -9.18 -7.35 -14.59
CA GLY A 156 -8.13 -8.12 -15.26
C GLY A 156 -7.10 -8.72 -14.30
N ALA A 157 -5.85 -8.90 -14.73
CA ALA A 157 -4.81 -9.45 -13.88
C ALA A 157 -4.53 -8.55 -12.66
N PHE A 158 -4.25 -9.16 -11.51
CA PHE A 158 -3.78 -8.45 -10.31
C PHE A 158 -2.28 -8.65 -10.04
N GLN A 159 -1.58 -9.40 -10.90
CA GLN A 159 -0.14 -9.35 -11.03
C GLN A 159 0.24 -8.78 -12.40
N PHE A 160 0.67 -7.53 -12.39
CA PHE A 160 1.05 -6.83 -13.61
C PHE A 160 2.11 -5.80 -13.30
N SER A 161 2.82 -5.38 -14.33
CA SER A 161 3.81 -4.32 -14.24
C SER A 161 3.78 -3.43 -15.46
N PHE A 162 4.28 -2.22 -15.29
CA PHE A 162 4.45 -1.26 -16.38
C PHE A 162 5.53 -0.24 -16.05
N ASP A 163 5.98 0.45 -17.08
CA ASP A 163 6.86 1.60 -16.96
C ASP A 163 6.08 2.91 -17.15
N TYR A 164 6.48 3.94 -16.41
CA TYR A 164 6.02 5.31 -16.63
C TYR A 164 7.12 6.31 -16.24
N GLY A 165 7.44 7.23 -17.15
CA GLY A 165 8.52 8.22 -16.92
C GLY A 165 9.88 7.60 -16.62
N GLY A 166 10.13 6.38 -17.10
CA GLY A 166 11.36 5.62 -16.85
C GLY A 166 11.42 4.88 -15.50
N MET A 167 10.38 5.00 -14.68
CA MET A 167 10.20 4.23 -13.44
C MET A 167 9.40 2.97 -13.72
N HIS A 168 9.80 1.86 -13.12
CA HIS A 168 9.11 0.59 -13.21
C HIS A 168 8.16 0.39 -12.02
N PHE A 169 6.96 -0.08 -12.29
CA PHE A 169 5.90 -0.31 -11.33
C PHE A 169 5.48 -1.77 -11.37
N LEU A 170 5.71 -2.54 -10.30
CA LEU A 170 5.29 -3.94 -10.17
C LEU A 170 4.15 -4.05 -9.16
N PHE A 171 2.96 -4.41 -9.64
CA PHE A 171 1.76 -4.64 -8.84
C PHE A 171 1.52 -6.13 -8.64
N THR A 172 1.15 -6.53 -7.42
CA THR A 172 0.81 -7.92 -7.11
C THR A 172 -0.19 -8.03 -5.97
N ALA A 173 -0.82 -9.21 -5.86
CA ALA A 173 -1.58 -9.66 -4.70
C ALA A 173 -1.41 -11.19 -4.54
N PRO A 174 -1.54 -11.74 -3.32
CA PRO A 174 -1.39 -13.18 -3.10
C PRO A 174 -2.41 -14.02 -3.89
N ASP A 175 -1.96 -15.15 -4.42
CA ASP A 175 -2.79 -16.04 -5.26
C ASP A 175 -3.82 -16.83 -4.43
N ARG A 176 -3.47 -17.14 -3.17
CA ARG A 176 -4.32 -17.89 -2.24
C ARG A 176 -4.47 -17.18 -0.92
N CYS A 177 -5.64 -17.30 -0.30
CA CYS A 177 -5.84 -16.91 1.09
C CYS A 177 -6.95 -17.70 1.80
N THR A 178 -6.95 -17.65 3.13
CA THR A 178 -8.14 -18.00 3.92
C THR A 178 -9.07 -16.78 3.96
N TYR A 179 -10.25 -16.89 3.37
CA TYR A 179 -11.21 -15.77 3.41
C TYR A 179 -11.71 -15.52 4.84
N GLY A 180 -11.81 -14.24 5.20
CA GLY A 180 -12.27 -13.80 6.52
C GLY A 180 -11.26 -14.02 7.65
N VAL A 181 -10.01 -14.39 7.32
CA VAL A 181 -8.92 -14.50 8.29
C VAL A 181 -7.69 -13.78 7.73
N GLU A 182 -7.41 -12.59 8.25
CA GLU A 182 -6.24 -11.77 7.92
C GLU A 182 -4.94 -12.56 8.08
N GLY A 183 -3.86 -12.21 7.39
CA GLY A 183 -2.55 -12.85 7.61
C GLY A 183 -2.34 -14.18 6.88
N ARG A 184 -3.38 -14.82 6.34
CA ARG A 184 -3.30 -16.20 5.82
C ARG A 184 -3.32 -16.17 4.30
N ALA A 185 -2.29 -15.57 3.72
CA ALA A 185 -2.17 -15.40 2.28
C ALA A 185 -0.76 -15.77 1.79
N VAL A 186 -0.69 -16.38 0.61
CA VAL A 186 0.55 -16.88 -0.02
C VAL A 186 0.53 -16.68 -1.52
N PHE A 187 1.73 -16.66 -2.12
CA PHE A 187 1.92 -16.70 -3.55
C PHE A 187 2.21 -18.12 -4.03
N ASP A 188 1.71 -18.45 -5.21
CA ASP A 188 2.01 -19.68 -5.94
C ASP A 188 3.30 -19.51 -6.76
N GLU A 189 3.93 -20.65 -7.13
CA GLU A 189 5.21 -20.63 -7.82
C GLU A 189 5.22 -19.90 -9.18
N PRO A 190 4.16 -19.94 -10.01
CA PRO A 190 4.10 -19.13 -11.22
C PRO A 190 4.22 -17.62 -10.94
N THR A 191 3.57 -17.13 -9.89
CA THR A 191 3.62 -15.72 -9.47
C THR A 191 5.01 -15.36 -8.96
N TRP A 192 5.62 -16.22 -8.14
CA TRP A 192 7.01 -16.06 -7.72
C TRP A 192 7.99 -15.99 -8.89
N THR A 193 7.81 -16.88 -9.87
CA THR A 193 8.66 -16.92 -11.06
C THR A 193 8.51 -15.65 -11.89
N TRP A 194 7.27 -15.24 -12.16
CA TRP A 194 6.96 -14.02 -12.89
C TRP A 194 7.56 -12.77 -12.21
N MET A 195 7.38 -12.60 -10.90
CA MET A 195 7.94 -11.46 -10.16
C MET A 195 9.46 -11.39 -10.26
N ARG A 196 10.17 -12.52 -10.04
CA ARG A 196 11.64 -12.57 -10.14
C ARG A 196 12.13 -12.23 -11.54
N GLU A 197 11.46 -12.77 -12.57
CA GLU A 197 11.82 -12.48 -13.96
C GLU A 197 11.58 -11.02 -14.32
N ASP A 198 10.49 -10.43 -13.84
CA ASP A 198 10.15 -9.04 -14.09
C ASP A 198 11.14 -8.08 -13.44
N LEU A 199 11.49 -8.30 -12.17
CA LEU A 199 12.53 -7.54 -11.46
C LEU A 199 13.89 -7.69 -12.15
N LYS A 200 14.23 -8.90 -12.63
CA LYS A 200 15.48 -9.14 -13.38
C LYS A 200 15.52 -8.39 -14.71
N ARG A 201 14.41 -8.35 -15.46
CA ARG A 201 14.32 -7.59 -16.73
C ARG A 201 14.44 -6.08 -16.52
N ASN A 202 13.98 -5.58 -15.37
CA ASN A 202 13.93 -4.15 -15.05
C ASN A 202 15.01 -3.69 -14.08
N LYS A 203 16.08 -4.48 -13.89
CA LYS A 203 17.18 -4.23 -12.94
C LYS A 203 17.90 -2.87 -13.09
N ASP A 204 17.70 -2.18 -14.20
CA ASP A 204 18.33 -0.90 -14.53
C ASP A 204 17.40 0.31 -14.37
N ARG A 205 16.16 0.10 -13.91
CA ARG A 205 15.16 1.13 -13.64
C ARG A 205 14.85 1.23 -12.15
N PRO A 206 14.59 2.44 -11.62
CA PRO A 206 14.04 2.54 -10.27
C PRO A 206 12.69 1.84 -10.25
N THR A 207 12.50 0.93 -9.31
CA THR A 207 11.33 0.06 -9.23
C THR A 207 10.57 0.31 -7.94
N LEU A 208 9.26 0.49 -8.07
CA LEU A 208 8.32 0.47 -6.96
C LEU A 208 7.58 -0.87 -6.97
N PHE A 209 7.47 -1.47 -5.80
CA PHE A 209 6.69 -2.68 -5.57
C PHE A 209 5.37 -2.32 -4.87
N MET A 210 4.25 -2.79 -5.39
CA MET A 210 2.93 -2.46 -4.88
C MET A 210 2.17 -3.75 -4.55
N MET A 211 1.64 -3.80 -3.34
CA MET A 211 0.71 -4.83 -2.92
C MET A 211 -0.23 -4.27 -1.86
N HIS A 212 -1.26 -4.99 -1.47
CA HIS A 212 -2.12 -4.52 -0.40
C HIS A 212 -1.54 -4.86 0.98
N GLU A 213 -1.29 -6.14 1.23
CA GLU A 213 -0.78 -6.64 2.52
C GLU A 213 0.63 -6.07 2.79
N THR A 214 0.97 -5.83 4.06
CA THR A 214 2.26 -5.24 4.42
C THR A 214 3.37 -6.29 4.48
N ILE A 215 4.52 -5.95 3.90
CA ILE A 215 5.76 -6.74 4.04
C ILE A 215 6.43 -6.45 5.39
N ALA A 216 6.40 -5.18 5.80
CA ALA A 216 6.95 -4.69 7.05
C ALA A 216 5.99 -3.64 7.66
N PRO A 217 5.37 -3.89 8.83
CA PRO A 217 5.33 -5.19 9.52
C PRO A 217 4.73 -6.30 8.63
N PRO A 218 5.11 -7.57 8.82
CA PRO A 218 4.58 -8.66 8.00
C PRO A 218 3.11 -8.94 8.33
N SER A 219 2.23 -8.84 7.33
CA SER A 219 0.79 -9.14 7.47
C SER A 219 0.31 -10.28 6.56
N PHE A 220 1.21 -11.11 6.04
CA PHE A 220 0.89 -12.34 5.30
C PHE A 220 2.04 -13.36 5.37
N LEU A 221 1.73 -14.65 5.22
CA LEU A 221 2.67 -15.75 5.45
C LEU A 221 3.97 -15.64 4.64
N ASP A 222 3.87 -15.12 3.42
CA ASP A 222 5.00 -14.99 2.51
C ASP A 222 5.77 -13.66 2.63
N ALA A 223 5.42 -12.78 3.59
CA ALA A 223 6.02 -11.45 3.74
C ALA A 223 7.55 -11.47 3.79
N ASP A 224 8.15 -12.34 4.60
CA ASP A 224 9.60 -12.45 4.71
C ASP A 224 10.25 -12.99 3.42
N LYS A 225 9.55 -13.88 2.70
CA LYS A 225 10.02 -14.38 1.40
C LYS A 225 9.97 -13.27 0.35
N THR A 226 8.90 -12.47 0.32
CA THR A 226 8.77 -11.29 -0.55
C THR A 226 9.87 -10.29 -0.23
N ARG A 227 10.07 -9.96 1.05
CA ARG A 227 11.13 -9.06 1.50
C ARG A 227 12.50 -9.46 0.95
N LYS A 228 12.90 -10.72 1.17
CA LYS A 228 14.18 -11.25 0.70
C LYS A 228 14.33 -11.11 -0.81
N MET A 229 13.28 -11.45 -1.57
CA MET A 229 13.29 -11.27 -3.01
C MET A 229 13.52 -9.81 -3.38
N LEU A 230 12.83 -8.85 -2.76
CA LEU A 230 13.02 -7.43 -3.08
C LEU A 230 14.42 -6.91 -2.69
N GLU A 231 14.97 -7.36 -1.57
CA GLU A 231 16.32 -7.01 -1.10
C GLU A 231 17.43 -7.52 -2.05
N GLU A 232 17.19 -8.60 -2.81
CA GLU A 232 18.09 -9.10 -3.85
C GLU A 232 18.14 -8.21 -5.10
N HIS A 233 17.24 -7.22 -5.22
CA HIS A 233 17.14 -6.30 -6.34
C HIS A 233 17.35 -4.85 -5.89
N PRO A 234 18.60 -4.32 -5.90
CA PRO A 234 18.92 -2.98 -5.38
C PRO A 234 18.24 -1.81 -6.09
N ASN A 235 17.64 -2.05 -7.25
CA ASN A 235 16.86 -1.07 -7.99
C ASN A 235 15.41 -0.97 -7.50
N VAL A 236 14.94 -1.90 -6.65
CA VAL A 236 13.69 -1.77 -5.90
C VAL A 236 13.95 -0.85 -4.71
N ILE A 237 13.33 0.34 -4.76
CA ILE A 237 13.64 1.41 -3.80
C ILE A 237 12.56 1.57 -2.72
N ALA A 238 11.33 1.12 -3.02
CA ALA A 238 10.23 1.17 -2.07
C ALA A 238 9.13 0.13 -2.35
N SER A 239 8.50 -0.31 -1.27
CA SER A 239 7.23 -1.04 -1.26
C SER A 239 6.10 -0.13 -0.78
N PHE A 240 4.98 -0.14 -1.50
CA PHE A 240 3.79 0.65 -1.22
C PHE A 240 2.63 -0.30 -0.88
N CYS A 241 2.18 -0.26 0.38
CA CYS A 241 1.15 -1.14 0.92
C CYS A 241 -0.06 -0.41 1.52
N GLY A 242 -1.20 -1.09 1.61
CA GLY A 242 -2.39 -0.65 2.34
C GLY A 242 -2.51 -1.31 3.71
N HIS A 243 -3.71 -1.79 4.03
CA HIS A 243 -4.01 -2.80 5.05
C HIS A 243 -3.99 -2.29 6.50
N LEU A 244 -2.93 -1.60 6.94
CA LEU A 244 -2.82 -1.18 8.35
C LEU A 244 -3.65 0.06 8.69
N HIS A 245 -4.24 0.69 7.69
CA HIS A 245 -4.98 1.95 7.81
C HIS A 245 -4.20 3.05 8.55
N ALA A 246 -2.87 3.07 8.46
CA ALA A 246 -2.01 4.00 9.19
C ALA A 246 -0.98 4.63 8.25
N ASP A 247 -0.71 5.91 8.45
CA ASP A 247 0.34 6.63 7.72
C ASP A 247 1.70 6.33 8.36
N VAL A 248 2.34 5.23 7.97
CA VAL A 248 3.61 4.77 8.55
C VAL A 248 4.69 4.51 7.50
N GLN A 249 5.95 4.55 7.95
CA GLN A 249 7.08 4.19 7.12
C GLN A 249 8.17 3.48 7.92
N PHE A 250 8.86 2.57 7.24
CA PHE A 250 9.98 1.83 7.79
C PHE A 250 11.10 1.76 6.75
N GLN A 251 12.33 1.62 7.23
CA GLN A 251 13.46 1.30 6.39
C GLN A 251 14.18 0.07 6.95
N ILE A 252 14.28 -0.97 6.13
CA ILE A 252 15.00 -2.20 6.43
C ILE A 252 15.97 -2.43 5.28
N GLY A 253 17.27 -2.40 5.59
CA GLY A 253 18.31 -2.37 4.58
C GLY A 253 18.20 -1.15 3.66
N GLY A 254 18.31 -1.37 2.35
CA GLY A 254 18.17 -0.33 1.32
C GLY A 254 16.73 -0.03 0.91
N LEU A 255 15.75 -0.79 1.41
CA LEU A 255 14.35 -0.73 0.95
C LEU A 255 13.48 0.04 1.95
N LYS A 256 12.67 0.97 1.43
CA LYS A 256 11.63 1.65 2.22
C LYS A 256 10.30 0.93 2.10
N TYR A 257 9.61 0.79 3.21
CA TYR A 257 8.26 0.22 3.28
C TYR A 257 7.34 1.33 3.73
N LEU A 258 6.38 1.66 2.88
CA LEU A 258 5.42 2.73 3.12
C LEU A 258 4.03 2.12 3.20
N VAL A 259 3.21 2.66 4.09
CA VAL A 259 1.80 2.30 4.20
C VAL A 259 0.93 3.53 3.97
N CYS A 260 -0.07 3.39 3.12
CA CYS A 260 -1.03 4.45 2.86
C CYS A 260 -1.97 4.59 4.06
N PRO A 261 -2.28 5.82 4.53
CA PRO A 261 -3.46 5.99 5.35
C PRO A 261 -4.70 5.52 4.57
N GLY A 262 -5.65 4.91 5.28
CA GLY A 262 -6.88 4.47 4.66
C GLY A 262 -7.86 5.62 4.43
N LEU A 263 -8.62 5.56 3.34
CA LEU A 263 -9.75 6.47 3.14
C LEU A 263 -11.00 6.05 3.92
N GLY A 264 -11.16 4.75 4.21
CA GLY A 264 -12.36 4.20 4.83
C GLY A 264 -12.27 4.07 6.36
N LEU A 265 -11.42 3.16 6.85
CA LEU A 265 -11.29 2.79 8.26
C LEU A 265 -10.11 3.50 8.94
N ASN A 266 -10.05 4.83 8.87
CA ASN A 266 -9.03 5.64 9.53
C ASN A 266 -9.67 6.89 10.16
N PRO A 267 -9.34 7.28 11.40
CA PRO A 267 -9.88 8.50 12.02
C PRO A 267 -9.49 9.79 11.28
N ARG A 268 -8.39 9.74 10.51
CA ARG A 268 -7.83 10.79 9.65
C ARG A 268 -7.78 10.29 8.21
N HIS A 269 -8.96 10.07 7.63
CA HIS A 269 -9.13 9.63 6.24
C HIS A 269 -8.16 10.37 5.31
N GLY A 270 -7.30 9.63 4.62
CA GLY A 270 -6.22 10.28 3.89
C GLY A 270 -5.69 9.48 2.72
N PHE A 271 -4.79 10.11 1.99
CA PHE A 271 -4.05 9.53 0.87
C PHE A 271 -2.76 10.31 0.65
N LYS A 272 -1.94 9.86 -0.31
CA LYS A 272 -0.64 10.47 -0.62
C LYS A 272 -0.62 11.10 -2.00
N VAL A 273 -0.07 12.31 -2.09
CA VAL A 273 0.39 12.87 -3.37
C VAL A 273 1.88 12.58 -3.48
N VAL A 274 2.29 11.90 -4.56
CA VAL A 274 3.66 11.48 -4.80
C VAL A 274 4.22 12.22 -6.00
N LYS A 275 5.24 13.04 -5.75
CA LYS A 275 5.99 13.74 -6.79
C LYS A 275 7.29 13.00 -7.04
N VAL A 276 7.54 12.61 -8.29
CA VAL A 276 8.74 11.91 -8.70
C VAL A 276 9.73 12.91 -9.28
N TYR A 277 10.88 13.06 -8.64
CA TYR A 277 12.04 13.78 -9.16
C TYR A 277 13.09 12.77 -9.64
N ARG A 278 14.19 13.25 -10.22
CA ARG A 278 15.27 12.35 -10.66
C ARG A 278 15.96 11.69 -9.47
N GLU A 279 16.08 12.41 -8.37
CA GLU A 279 16.88 12.03 -7.20
C GLU A 279 16.02 11.41 -6.09
N ALA A 280 14.71 11.67 -6.07
CA ALA A 280 13.84 11.20 -5.00
C ALA A 280 12.35 11.18 -5.40
N LEU A 281 11.58 10.37 -4.68
CA LEU A 281 10.13 10.54 -4.55
C LEU A 281 9.86 11.37 -3.29
N ILE A 282 8.99 12.35 -3.43
CA ILE A 282 8.51 13.19 -2.33
C ILE A 282 7.02 12.92 -2.15
N LEU A 283 6.66 12.38 -1.00
CA LEU A 283 5.29 12.05 -0.65
C LEU A 283 4.77 13.08 0.36
N ARG A 284 3.55 13.56 0.11
CA ARG A 284 2.83 14.45 1.03
C ARG A 284 1.45 13.90 1.33
N THR A 285 1.09 13.84 2.61
CA THR A 285 -0.24 13.39 3.02
C THR A 285 -1.29 14.46 2.75
N VAL A 286 -2.45 14.01 2.28
CA VAL A 286 -3.69 14.77 2.24
C VAL A 286 -4.66 14.07 3.19
N GLU A 287 -5.26 14.82 4.10
CA GLU A 287 -6.20 14.29 5.09
C GLU A 287 -7.54 15.03 5.01
N TYR A 288 -8.62 14.35 5.37
CA TYR A 288 -9.94 14.95 5.50
C TYR A 288 -10.04 15.78 6.78
N ASN A 289 -10.27 17.08 6.61
CA ASN A 289 -10.59 17.97 7.72
C ASN A 289 -12.10 17.90 7.99
N ALA A 290 -12.50 17.28 9.10
CA ALA A 290 -13.90 17.09 9.45
C ALA A 290 -14.65 18.41 9.74
N GLU A 291 -13.97 19.40 10.31
CA GLU A 291 -14.55 20.72 10.61
C GLU A 291 -14.86 21.51 9.33
N LYS A 292 -13.89 21.53 8.39
CA LYS A 292 -14.03 22.21 7.09
C LYS A 292 -14.78 21.37 6.06
N ARG A 293 -15.00 20.08 6.34
CA ARG A 293 -15.61 19.08 5.46
C ARG A 293 -14.94 19.05 4.07
N GLN A 294 -13.61 19.02 4.05
CA GLN A 294 -12.83 18.98 2.82
C GLN A 294 -11.47 18.33 3.04
N PHE A 295 -10.86 17.84 1.97
CA PHE A 295 -9.48 17.36 2.00
C PHE A 295 -8.49 18.52 1.94
N GLU A 296 -7.40 18.43 2.71
CA GLU A 296 -6.31 19.40 2.68
C GLU A 296 -4.94 18.71 2.82
N LYS A 297 -3.92 19.32 2.20
CA LYS A 297 -2.54 18.89 2.37
C LYS A 297 -2.11 19.17 3.81
N VAL A 298 -1.67 18.14 4.52
CA VAL A 298 -1.10 18.28 5.87
C VAL A 298 0.43 18.35 5.80
N MET A 299 1.07 18.67 6.93
CA MET A 299 2.52 18.79 7.04
C MET A 299 3.23 17.46 7.30
N LYS A 300 2.65 16.36 6.82
CA LYS A 300 3.28 15.03 6.88
C LYS A 300 4.02 14.78 5.57
N TRP A 301 5.33 14.55 5.66
CA TRP A 301 6.23 14.42 4.52
C TRP A 301 7.05 13.14 4.64
N GLN A 302 7.30 12.51 3.49
CA GLN A 302 8.19 11.36 3.39
C GLN A 302 9.03 11.45 2.13
N ARG A 303 10.17 10.76 2.16
CA ARG A 303 11.16 10.75 1.07
C ARG A 303 11.62 9.34 0.77
N VAL A 304 11.67 8.99 -0.51
CA VAL A 304 12.35 7.80 -1.01
C VAL A 304 13.45 8.24 -1.96
N ASP A 305 14.70 8.00 -1.61
CA ASP A 305 15.84 8.32 -2.48
C ASP A 305 15.90 7.38 -3.67
N ILE A 306 16.29 7.91 -4.82
CA ILE A 306 16.52 7.16 -6.05
C ILE A 306 18.04 7.03 -6.25
N PRO A 307 18.62 5.81 -6.26
CA PRO A 307 20.05 5.63 -6.44
C PRO A 307 20.55 6.20 -7.77
N ASP A 308 21.69 6.89 -7.75
CA ASP A 308 22.32 7.52 -8.93
C ASP A 308 22.39 6.59 -10.16
N LEU A 309 22.65 5.31 -9.92
CA LEU A 309 22.81 4.28 -10.97
C LEU A 309 21.55 4.08 -11.83
N VAL A 310 20.36 4.41 -11.32
CA VAL A 310 19.08 4.26 -12.05
C VAL A 310 18.43 5.60 -12.41
N GLN A 311 18.95 6.73 -11.92
CA GLN A 311 18.36 8.06 -12.19
C GLN A 311 18.36 8.42 -13.68
N ALA A 312 19.35 7.92 -14.44
CA ALA A 312 19.47 8.18 -15.88
C ALA A 312 18.29 7.62 -16.71
N ARG A 313 17.54 6.65 -16.18
CA ARG A 313 16.34 6.13 -16.85
C ARG A 313 15.13 7.06 -16.73
N LEU A 314 15.09 7.89 -15.67
CA LEU A 314 13.97 8.79 -15.43
C LEU A 314 13.92 9.90 -16.48
N HIS A 315 12.72 10.17 -16.99
CA HIS A 315 12.50 11.20 -18.00
C HIS A 315 11.05 11.66 -17.97
N GLU A 316 10.83 12.93 -18.34
CA GLU A 316 9.47 13.45 -18.46
C GLU A 316 8.70 12.64 -19.52
N PRO A 317 7.50 12.13 -19.20
CA PRO A 317 6.67 11.44 -20.18
C PRO A 317 6.41 12.34 -21.41
N LYS A 318 6.60 11.78 -22.61
CA LYS A 318 6.42 12.53 -23.87
C LYS A 318 4.96 12.95 -24.11
N ASP A 319 4.02 12.11 -23.67
CA ASP A 319 2.60 12.45 -23.64
C ASP A 319 2.23 12.75 -22.17
N ARG A 320 1.52 13.86 -21.94
CA ARG A 320 0.99 14.18 -20.61
C ARG A 320 -0.12 13.22 -20.19
N ARG A 321 -0.65 12.42 -21.12
CA ARG A 321 -1.61 11.36 -20.83
C ARG A 321 -0.91 10.13 -20.26
N PHE A 322 -1.53 9.53 -19.25
CA PHE A 322 -1.06 8.28 -18.69
C PHE A 322 -1.21 7.15 -19.70
N GLN A 323 -0.09 6.47 -19.98
CA GLN A 323 -0.03 5.27 -20.79
C GLN A 323 0.96 4.31 -20.13
N LYS A 324 0.50 3.09 -19.85
CA LYS A 324 1.36 1.99 -19.36
C LYS A 324 2.33 1.60 -20.48
N GLN A 325 3.62 1.80 -20.28
CA GLN A 325 4.66 1.35 -21.21
C GLN A 325 5.20 -0.01 -20.77
N ASN A 326 5.72 -0.82 -21.70
CA ASN A 326 6.31 -2.13 -21.39
C ASN A 326 5.42 -2.99 -20.47
N TYR A 327 4.11 -2.98 -20.72
CA TYR A 327 3.14 -3.67 -19.89
C TYR A 327 3.38 -5.19 -19.94
N SER A 328 3.41 -5.81 -18.76
CA SER A 328 3.58 -7.25 -18.57
C SER A 328 2.58 -7.69 -17.51
N GLU A 329 1.91 -8.83 -17.71
CA GLU A 329 0.99 -9.38 -16.73
C GLU A 329 1.15 -10.89 -16.65
N LEU A 330 0.90 -11.43 -15.46
CA LEU A 330 0.60 -12.84 -15.34
C LEU A 330 -0.83 -13.07 -15.87
N THR A 331 -1.07 -14.23 -16.49
CA THR A 331 -2.41 -14.57 -16.94
C THR A 331 -3.42 -14.44 -15.80
N SER A 332 -4.47 -13.67 -16.07
CA SER A 332 -5.55 -13.43 -15.11
C SER A 332 -6.15 -14.74 -14.61
N HIS A 333 -6.27 -14.86 -13.30
CA HIS A 333 -6.80 -16.03 -12.61
C HIS A 333 -7.49 -15.59 -11.32
N PRO A 334 -8.44 -16.36 -10.77
CA PRO A 334 -9.11 -15.98 -9.52
C PRO A 334 -8.17 -16.15 -8.33
N ARG A 335 -8.22 -15.21 -7.37
CA ARG A 335 -7.65 -15.44 -6.03
C ARG A 335 -8.40 -16.59 -5.37
N ARG A 336 -7.71 -17.65 -4.96
CA ARG A 336 -8.36 -18.89 -4.48
C ARG A 336 -8.46 -18.93 -2.96
N SER A 337 -9.57 -19.48 -2.48
CA SER A 337 -9.70 -19.80 -1.06
C SER A 337 -8.88 -21.04 -0.72
N ASP A 338 -8.07 -20.97 0.33
CA ASP A 338 -7.29 -22.10 0.86
C ASP A 338 -7.41 -22.16 2.40
N PRO A 339 -8.40 -22.90 2.92
CA PRO A 339 -8.61 -23.03 4.36
C PRO A 339 -7.42 -23.65 5.12
N GLN A 340 -6.55 -24.41 4.46
CA GLN A 340 -5.41 -25.07 5.12
C GLN A 340 -4.37 -24.05 5.61
N LEU A 341 -4.36 -22.83 5.08
CA LEU A 341 -3.48 -21.76 5.55
C LEU A 341 -3.76 -21.35 7.01
N ILE A 342 -4.92 -21.71 7.58
CA ILE A 342 -5.22 -21.54 9.01
C ILE A 342 -4.17 -22.26 9.87
N GLU A 343 -3.72 -23.45 9.46
CA GLU A 343 -2.75 -24.26 10.20
C GLU A 343 -1.37 -23.59 10.28
N ARG A 344 -1.09 -22.63 9.38
CA ARG A 344 0.16 -21.89 9.29
C ARG A 344 0.16 -20.56 10.04
N SER A 345 -0.91 -20.25 10.77
CA SER A 345 -1.10 -18.97 11.49
C SER A 345 0.09 -18.55 12.35
N LEU A 346 0.77 -19.50 13.00
CA LEU A 346 1.90 -19.22 13.89
C LEU A 346 3.19 -18.82 13.15
N GLU A 347 3.27 -19.07 11.84
CA GLU A 347 4.46 -18.71 11.05
C GLU A 347 4.69 -17.19 10.98
N LEU A 348 3.65 -16.38 11.17
CA LEU A 348 3.75 -14.91 11.21
C LEU A 348 4.35 -14.36 12.52
N VAL A 349 4.28 -15.12 13.61
CA VAL A 349 4.72 -14.66 14.94
C VAL A 349 6.23 -14.37 14.94
N GLY A 350 7.03 -15.27 14.38
CA GLY A 350 8.48 -15.11 14.30
C GLY A 350 8.92 -13.86 13.51
N PRO A 351 8.47 -13.69 12.24
CA PRO A 351 8.67 -12.47 11.46
C PRO A 351 8.24 -11.19 12.17
N LEU A 352 7.07 -11.19 12.82
CA LEU A 352 6.58 -10.02 13.54
C LEU A 352 7.47 -9.67 14.75
N ILE A 353 7.89 -10.66 15.53
CA ILE A 353 8.84 -10.45 16.64
C ILE A 353 10.17 -9.91 16.11
N ARG A 354 10.67 -10.43 14.97
CA ARG A 354 11.88 -9.90 14.33
C ARG A 354 11.70 -8.44 13.92
N PHE A 355 10.59 -8.09 13.28
CA PHE A 355 10.30 -6.71 12.89
C PHE A 355 10.29 -5.77 14.12
N LEU A 356 9.67 -6.18 15.22
CA LEU A 356 9.63 -5.39 16.47
C LEU A 356 11.00 -5.31 17.17
N GLY A 357 11.85 -6.33 17.00
CA GLY A 357 13.18 -6.40 17.62
C GLY A 357 14.30 -5.77 16.77
N GLU A 358 14.15 -5.74 15.44
CA GLU A 358 15.03 -5.03 14.54
C GLU A 358 14.99 -3.54 14.91
N ARG A 359 16.16 -2.87 14.90
CA ARG A 359 16.21 -1.42 15.00
C ARG A 359 15.64 -0.85 13.71
N VAL A 360 14.32 -0.84 13.62
CA VAL A 360 13.61 -0.11 12.60
C VAL A 360 14.01 1.34 12.82
N ILE A 361 14.89 1.83 11.96
CA ILE A 361 15.18 3.24 11.90
C ILE A 361 13.90 3.84 11.34
N SER A 362 13.02 4.29 12.23
CA SER A 362 12.11 5.37 11.90
C SER A 362 13.03 6.48 11.45
N THR A 363 13.19 6.63 10.13
CA THR A 363 14.03 7.68 9.58
C THR A 363 13.37 8.96 10.05
N GLU A 364 14.04 9.64 10.98
CA GLU A 364 13.61 10.97 11.41
C GLU A 364 13.37 11.79 10.15
N PRO A 365 12.24 12.51 10.08
CA PRO A 365 11.76 13.13 8.85
C PRO A 365 12.74 14.14 8.26
#